data_AF-A0A956GUU5-F1
#
_entry.id   AF-A0A956GUU5-F1
#
_cell.length_a   1.000
_cell.length_b   1.000
_cell.length_c   1.000
_cell.angle_alpha   90.00
_cell.angle_beta   90.00
_cell.angle_gamma   90.00
#
_symmetry.space_group_name_H-M   'P 1'
#
loop_
_entity.id
_entity.type
_entity.pdbx_description
1 polymer ?
#
loop_
_entity_poly.entity_id
_entity_poly.type
_entity_poly.pdbx_seq_one_letter_code
_entity_poly.pdbx_strand_id
1 'polypeptide(L)'
;DGVPRAPLSQTDSLPIITIEEADAALGMLGDEPPPVAPPPPRAPSVSDELDFTDLVLGDPLALEVLPPGADAADPSPHAGVVGGALGDQPSLRYPSIEAAIEAFAQNEKDPDPSTVEFDDSRVKGKRQPTAELPVLTEQDLERAATQPPPELATIEATPAESGDFHEVSPLRILYRLMSSQQTGLLVTTVGAIKKEIYVRDGIPEYVSSNVASELLGNWLVSNGVLSSGELAMALAMMPHYGGKLGDTVVGLGLLKPLEVFRHLTRQVRQKLIDVCTWSNGRYAWYAERQNPREAFPLDLNAFEVLGAGAMALPDDTVAAWFQRHRADHFKATKAGKFGPERFELTGLRALYDGLDGRHPIEHLLGRYTDEDERQRTLRMLVLLDACELARQVDHAGR
;
A
#
# COMPACT_ATOMS: atom_id res chain seq x y z
N ASP A 1 -0.68 51.02 49.45
CA ASP A 1 -1.20 50.55 48.16
C ASP A 1 -0.33 49.37 47.69
N GLY A 2 -0.60 48.11 48.02
CA GLY A 2 -1.88 47.50 48.31
C GLY A 2 -2.43 46.86 47.05
N VAL A 3 -2.11 45.57 46.84
CA VAL A 3 -2.84 44.47 46.17
C VAL A 3 -1.84 43.54 45.43
N PRO A 4 -1.99 42.20 45.55
CA PRO A 4 -0.88 41.33 45.99
C PRO A 4 -0.45 40.25 45.00
N ARG A 5 0.75 39.69 45.24
CA ARG A 5 1.19 38.37 44.76
C ARG A 5 0.50 37.26 45.56
N ALA A 6 -0.09 36.29 44.87
CA ALA A 6 -0.68 35.06 45.40
C ALA A 6 -0.33 33.89 44.42
N PRO A 7 -0.41 32.62 44.83
CA PRO A 7 0.76 31.74 44.93
C PRO A 7 0.89 30.70 43.80
N LEU A 8 2.08 30.11 43.71
CA LEU A 8 2.36 28.88 42.98
C LEU A 8 1.44 27.76 43.50
N SER A 9 0.54 27.27 42.65
CA SER A 9 -0.11 25.97 42.84
C SER A 9 0.56 24.95 41.92
N GLN A 10 1.21 23.95 42.52
CA GLN A 10 1.41 22.66 41.90
C GLN A 10 0.04 22.11 41.49
N THR A 11 -0.12 21.74 40.22
CA THR A 11 -1.16 20.82 39.79
C THR A 11 -0.48 19.65 39.12
N ASP A 12 -0.62 18.49 39.75
CA ASP A 12 -0.32 17.18 39.20
C ASP A 12 -0.96 17.00 37.82
N SER A 13 -0.17 16.35 36.95
CA SER A 13 -0.51 15.38 35.91
C SER A 13 -1.99 15.26 35.47
N LEU A 14 -2.23 15.34 34.16
CA LEU A 14 -2.67 14.21 33.32
C LEU A 14 -2.56 14.58 31.81
N PRO A 15 -2.28 13.62 30.92
CA PRO A 15 -1.91 13.87 29.52
C PRO A 15 -3.12 14.21 28.63
N ILE A 16 -2.89 15.17 27.73
CA ILE A 16 -3.81 15.53 26.64
C ILE A 16 -3.76 14.41 25.60
N ILE A 17 -4.84 13.63 25.55
CA ILE A 17 -5.09 12.59 24.54
C ILE A 17 -6.40 12.94 23.82
N THR A 18 -6.24 13.39 22.56
CA THR A 18 -7.17 13.36 21.41
C THR A 18 -8.40 14.27 21.30
N ILE A 19 -8.63 14.61 20.02
CA ILE A 19 -9.85 15.03 19.31
C ILE A 19 -9.98 16.54 19.06
N GLU A 20 -9.82 16.89 17.78
CA GLU A 20 -10.32 18.12 17.17
C GLU A 20 -11.86 18.14 17.24
N GLU A 21 -12.41 19.07 18.01
CA GLU A 21 -13.80 19.57 17.89
C GLU A 21 -13.75 20.88 17.09
N ALA A 22 -14.46 20.94 15.96
CA ALA A 22 -15.85 21.40 15.86
C ALA A 22 -15.99 22.94 15.93
N ASP A 23 -16.45 23.52 14.83
CA ASP A 23 -17.15 24.80 14.85
C ASP A 23 -18.34 24.74 13.89
N ALA A 24 -19.55 24.63 14.47
CA ALA A 24 -20.80 25.17 13.93
C ALA A 24 -21.93 24.91 14.95
N ALA A 25 -22.23 25.92 15.75
CA ALA A 25 -23.30 25.92 16.74
C ALA A 25 -24.72 26.08 16.13
N LEU A 26 -25.61 25.20 16.59
CA LEU A 26 -26.97 25.43 17.11
C LEU A 26 -27.97 26.35 16.38
N GLY A 27 -29.08 25.72 15.96
CA GLY A 27 -30.38 26.32 15.67
C GLY A 27 -31.54 25.37 16.01
N MET A 28 -31.76 25.17 17.31
CA MET A 28 -32.98 24.79 18.07
C MET A 28 -34.27 24.32 17.37
N LEU A 29 -34.80 23.22 17.96
CA LEU A 29 -36.21 22.85 18.28
C LEU A 29 -36.88 21.71 17.49
N GLY A 30 -37.00 20.56 18.18
CA GLY A 30 -38.24 19.80 18.38
C GLY A 30 -38.76 18.96 17.20
N ASP A 31 -38.48 17.66 17.21
CA ASP A 31 -39.56 16.64 17.19
C ASP A 31 -39.01 15.24 17.52
N GLU A 32 -39.89 14.44 18.13
CA GLU A 32 -39.72 13.12 18.73
C GLU A 32 -39.27 12.03 17.71
N PRO A 33 -38.35 11.10 18.05
CA PRO A 33 -37.95 10.03 17.12
C PRO A 33 -39.01 8.90 17.07
N PRO A 34 -39.29 8.30 15.89
CA PRO A 34 -40.25 7.21 15.77
C PRO A 34 -39.72 5.88 16.36
N PRO A 35 -40.60 4.92 16.68
CA PRO A 35 -40.24 3.72 17.44
C PRO A 35 -39.34 2.75 16.66
N VAL A 36 -38.32 2.24 17.35
CA VAL A 36 -37.39 1.21 16.88
C VAL A 36 -38.10 -0.15 16.76
N ALA A 37 -38.01 -0.78 15.60
CA ALA A 37 -38.52 -2.14 15.38
C ALA A 37 -37.66 -3.19 16.12
N PRO A 38 -38.25 -4.28 16.66
CA PRO A 38 -37.52 -5.30 17.40
C PRO A 38 -36.61 -6.14 16.48
N PRO A 39 -35.47 -6.65 16.99
CA PRO A 39 -34.54 -7.44 16.19
C PRO A 39 -35.12 -8.81 15.79
N PRO A 40 -34.72 -9.37 14.64
CA PRO A 40 -35.17 -10.70 14.20
C PRO A 40 -34.62 -11.83 15.10
N PRO A 41 -35.32 -12.98 15.17
CA PRO A 41 -34.97 -14.08 16.06
C PRO A 41 -33.66 -14.78 15.66
N ARG A 42 -32.87 -15.17 16.67
CA ARG A 42 -31.63 -15.97 16.54
C ARG A 42 -31.91 -17.33 15.89
N ALA A 43 -31.17 -17.65 14.84
CA ALA A 43 -31.07 -19.00 14.29
C ALA A 43 -30.28 -19.92 15.23
N PRO A 44 -30.57 -21.25 15.25
CA PRO A 44 -30.08 -22.16 16.27
C PRO A 44 -28.58 -22.46 16.13
N SER A 45 -27.93 -22.62 17.30
CA SER A 45 -26.57 -23.12 17.45
C SER A 45 -26.46 -24.56 16.94
N VAL A 46 -25.62 -24.78 15.93
CA VAL A 46 -25.11 -26.10 15.57
C VAL A 46 -23.63 -26.09 15.92
N SER A 47 -23.30 -26.80 16.99
CA SER A 47 -21.96 -27.32 17.25
C SER A 47 -21.71 -28.42 16.22
N ASP A 48 -20.63 -28.31 15.45
CA ASP A 48 -19.86 -29.46 14.99
C ASP A 48 -18.48 -28.98 14.54
N GLU A 49 -17.47 -29.68 15.07
CA GLU A 49 -16.06 -29.54 14.76
C GLU A 49 -15.80 -29.76 13.27
N LEU A 50 -15.09 -28.85 12.62
CA LEU A 50 -14.34 -29.16 11.40
C LEU A 50 -12.95 -28.53 11.48
N ASP A 51 -12.01 -29.46 11.55
CA ASP A 51 -10.56 -29.36 11.54
C ASP A 51 -10.06 -28.68 10.25
N PHE A 52 -9.26 -27.63 10.37
CA PHE A 52 -8.58 -26.97 9.25
C PHE A 52 -7.08 -27.27 9.32
N THR A 53 -6.73 -28.55 9.24
CA THR A 53 -5.44 -29.01 8.74
C THR A 53 -5.67 -29.74 7.43
N ASP A 54 -5.54 -29.03 6.32
CA ASP A 54 -5.04 -29.56 5.04
C ASP A 54 -5.25 -28.53 3.93
N LEU A 55 -4.18 -27.79 3.62
CA LEU A 55 -3.83 -27.31 2.28
C LEU A 55 -2.36 -26.89 2.31
N VAL A 56 -1.52 -27.92 2.41
CA VAL A 56 -0.08 -27.87 2.15
C VAL A 56 0.11 -27.78 0.63
N LEU A 57 0.65 -26.66 0.14
CA LEU A 57 1.22 -26.58 -1.20
C LEU A 57 2.75 -26.71 -1.09
N GLY A 58 3.25 -27.87 -1.54
CA GLY A 58 4.43 -28.06 -2.39
C GLY A 58 5.78 -27.48 -1.94
N ASP A 59 6.64 -28.38 -1.47
CA ASP A 59 8.08 -28.20 -1.16
C ASP A 59 8.96 -27.85 -2.40
N PRO A 60 10.20 -27.36 -2.19
CA PRO A 60 11.02 -26.58 -3.12
C PRO A 60 11.95 -27.44 -3.99
N LEU A 61 12.39 -26.86 -5.11
CA LEU A 61 13.45 -27.48 -5.92
C LEU A 61 14.83 -27.32 -5.26
N ALA A 62 15.23 -28.45 -4.69
CA ALA A 62 16.54 -29.01 -4.36
C ALA A 62 17.83 -28.36 -4.92
N LEU A 63 18.76 -28.20 -3.97
CA LEU A 63 20.22 -28.23 -4.12
C LEU A 63 20.72 -29.57 -4.70
N GLU A 64 21.67 -29.51 -5.63
CA GLU A 64 22.58 -30.62 -5.95
C GLU A 64 23.72 -30.70 -4.94
N VAL A 65 23.99 -31.92 -4.47
CA VAL A 65 25.06 -32.30 -3.55
C VAL A 65 26.06 -33.19 -4.30
N LEU A 66 27.36 -32.95 -4.13
CA LEU A 66 28.40 -34.00 -4.15
C LEU A 66 29.46 -33.72 -3.06
N PRO A 67 30.07 -34.76 -2.43
CA PRO A 67 30.63 -34.67 -1.07
C PRO A 67 32.19 -34.86 -1.05
N PRO A 68 32.89 -35.20 0.08
CA PRO A 68 33.90 -34.34 0.69
C PRO A 68 35.33 -34.91 0.67
N GLY A 69 36.35 -34.07 0.91
CA GLY A 69 37.74 -34.55 1.03
C GLY A 69 38.73 -33.54 1.62
N ALA A 70 38.94 -33.66 2.93
CA ALA A 70 40.18 -33.49 3.71
C ALA A 70 40.98 -32.17 3.74
N ASP A 71 41.09 -31.68 4.98
CA ASP A 71 42.26 -31.13 5.69
C ASP A 71 42.76 -29.68 5.50
N ALA A 72 42.68 -28.99 6.64
CA ALA A 72 43.75 -28.23 7.32
C ALA A 72 43.88 -26.69 7.15
N ALA A 73 43.89 -26.06 8.33
CA ALA A 73 44.67 -24.88 8.76
C ALA A 73 44.20 -23.45 8.37
N ASP A 74 43.67 -22.76 9.41
CA ASP A 74 43.93 -21.39 9.92
C ASP A 74 45.08 -20.56 9.29
N PRO A 75 45.23 -19.23 9.57
CA PRO A 75 44.29 -18.12 9.69
C PRO A 75 44.58 -16.98 8.67
N SER A 76 43.72 -15.97 8.63
CA SER A 76 43.93 -14.68 7.98
C SER A 76 45.27 -14.00 8.31
N PRO A 77 45.89 -13.33 7.34
CA PRO A 77 46.55 -12.06 7.58
C PRO A 77 46.03 -11.01 6.58
N HIS A 78 45.90 -9.75 7.02
CA HIS A 78 46.47 -8.60 6.32
C HIS A 78 46.14 -7.32 7.10
N ALA A 79 47.11 -6.93 7.93
CA ALA A 79 47.38 -5.54 8.20
C ALA A 79 48.18 -4.96 7.02
N GLY A 80 47.89 -3.71 6.64
CA GLY A 80 48.94 -2.78 6.20
C GLY A 80 48.67 -1.89 4.97
N VAL A 81 48.22 -0.65 5.26
CA VAL A 81 48.63 0.65 4.66
C VAL A 81 48.19 0.90 3.20
N VAL A 82 47.55 2.02 2.82
CA VAL A 82 48.03 3.43 2.82
C VAL A 82 46.86 4.41 2.87
N GLY A 83 47.00 5.46 3.69
CA GLY A 83 46.05 6.55 3.82
C GLY A 83 46.02 7.52 2.64
N GLY A 84 44.83 8.00 2.33
CA GLY A 84 44.56 9.20 1.54
C GLY A 84 43.53 10.04 2.29
N ALA A 85 43.88 11.27 2.60
CA ALA A 85 43.06 12.21 3.35
C ALA A 85 41.72 12.47 2.63
N LEU A 86 40.61 12.07 3.26
CA LEU A 86 39.28 12.55 2.92
C LEU A 86 38.93 13.64 3.93
N GLY A 87 38.73 14.84 3.41
CA GLY A 87 38.40 16.03 4.18
C GLY A 87 37.09 15.87 4.93
N ASP A 88 37.03 16.55 6.07
CA ASP A 88 35.91 16.77 6.96
C ASP A 88 34.67 17.24 6.14
N GLN A 89 33.79 16.29 5.79
CA GLN A 89 32.48 16.58 5.19
C GLN A 89 31.44 16.58 6.31
N PRO A 90 30.64 17.64 6.47
CA PRO A 90 29.71 17.77 7.58
C PRO A 90 28.57 16.74 7.46
N SER A 91 28.38 15.92 8.50
CA SER A 91 27.25 14.98 8.61
C SER A 91 25.91 15.71 8.53
N LEU A 92 25.11 15.40 7.53
CA LEU A 92 23.77 15.95 7.33
C LEU A 92 22.76 15.19 8.21
N ARG A 93 21.99 15.93 9.03
CA ARG A 93 20.89 15.40 9.86
C ARG A 93 19.55 15.99 9.39
N TYR A 94 18.50 15.17 9.39
CA TYR A 94 17.17 15.57 8.93
C TYR A 94 16.14 15.55 10.07
N PRO A 95 15.24 16.55 10.16
CA PRO A 95 14.24 16.66 11.22
C PRO A 95 13.07 15.68 11.13
N SER A 96 12.89 15.01 9.98
CA SER A 96 11.82 14.03 9.75
C SER A 96 12.16 13.13 8.55
N ILE A 97 11.36 12.07 8.32
CA ILE A 97 11.52 11.22 7.13
C ILE A 97 11.38 12.08 5.86
N GLU A 98 10.48 13.06 5.89
CA GLU A 98 10.24 14.01 4.80
C GLU A 98 11.53 14.70 4.37
N ALA A 99 12.19 15.37 5.31
CA ALA A 99 13.39 16.13 5.03
C ALA A 99 14.56 15.24 4.60
N ALA A 100 14.60 13.99 5.07
CA ALA A 100 15.61 13.04 4.63
C ALA A 100 15.43 12.70 3.14
N ILE A 101 14.21 12.34 2.73
CA ILE A 101 13.91 11.92 1.36
C ILE A 101 14.07 13.07 0.36
N GLU A 102 13.61 14.28 0.68
CA GLU A 102 13.77 15.46 -0.20
C GLU A 102 15.25 15.78 -0.48
N ALA A 103 16.11 15.64 0.54
CA ALA A 103 17.53 15.88 0.36
C ALA A 103 18.22 14.78 -0.47
N PHE A 104 17.71 13.55 -0.44
CA PHE A 104 18.18 12.48 -1.34
C PHE A 104 17.74 12.70 -2.79
N ALA A 105 16.50 13.16 -3.01
CA ALA A 105 15.98 13.43 -4.35
C ALA A 105 16.75 14.54 -5.09
N GLN A 106 17.45 15.43 -4.36
CA GLN A 106 18.20 16.55 -4.92
C GLN A 106 19.69 16.25 -5.16
N ASN A 107 20.23 15.10 -4.72
CA ASN A 107 21.65 14.77 -4.78
C ASN A 107 21.91 13.38 -5.40
N GLU A 108 21.95 13.30 -6.73
CA GLU A 108 22.26 12.08 -7.51
C GLU A 108 23.71 11.55 -7.39
N LYS A 109 24.59 12.17 -6.57
CA LYS A 109 26.06 11.99 -6.66
C LYS A 109 26.83 11.53 -5.43
N ASP A 110 26.22 11.24 -4.29
CA ASP A 110 26.95 10.77 -3.10
C ASP A 110 26.74 9.26 -2.80
N PRO A 111 27.74 8.57 -2.22
CA PRO A 111 27.85 7.12 -2.23
C PRO A 111 26.93 6.42 -1.21
N ASP A 112 26.80 5.11 -1.41
CA ASP A 112 25.97 4.16 -0.66
C ASP A 112 25.99 4.38 0.89
N PRO A 113 24.83 4.68 1.51
CA PRO A 113 24.71 4.95 2.94
C PRO A 113 24.89 3.73 3.84
N SER A 114 25.16 2.54 3.29
CA SER A 114 25.55 1.35 4.06
C SER A 114 26.86 1.54 4.86
N THR A 115 27.64 2.58 4.56
CA THR A 115 28.96 2.88 5.16
C THR A 115 28.96 4.00 6.21
N VAL A 116 27.82 4.64 6.48
CA VAL A 116 27.76 5.82 7.37
C VAL A 116 27.34 5.40 8.79
N GLU A 117 28.32 5.26 9.69
CA GLU A 117 28.10 5.11 11.13
C GLU A 117 27.64 6.45 11.75
N PHE A 118 26.60 6.42 12.60
CA PHE A 118 26.02 7.60 13.24
C PHE A 118 26.43 7.71 14.72
N ASP A 119 27.13 8.80 15.07
CA ASP A 119 27.37 9.26 16.46
C ASP A 119 26.28 10.26 16.88
N ASP A 120 25.58 9.93 17.96
CA ASP A 120 24.41 10.64 18.46
C ASP A 120 24.76 11.99 19.15
N SER A 121 26.04 12.27 19.42
CA SER A 121 26.40 13.21 20.48
C SER A 121 26.34 14.74 20.19
N ARG A 122 26.05 15.25 18.98
CA ARG A 122 26.21 16.72 18.72
C ARG A 122 25.25 17.39 17.71
N VAL A 123 23.96 17.55 18.05
CA VAL A 123 23.10 18.57 17.39
C VAL A 123 22.96 19.83 18.25
N LYS A 124 23.34 20.97 17.67
CA LYS A 124 22.98 22.31 18.16
C LYS A 124 21.76 22.80 17.39
N GLY A 125 20.60 22.77 18.05
CA GLY A 125 19.30 23.17 17.49
C GLY A 125 18.18 22.44 18.23
N LYS A 126 17.86 22.91 19.43
CA LYS A 126 17.04 22.20 20.41
C LYS A 126 15.58 22.03 19.94
N ARG A 127 15.17 20.81 19.60
CA ARG A 127 14.22 20.12 20.48
C ARG A 127 15.08 19.36 21.47
N GLN A 128 15.19 19.88 22.69
CA GLN A 128 15.69 19.06 23.78
C GLN A 128 14.74 17.86 23.89
N PRO A 129 15.22 16.61 23.96
CA PRO A 129 14.48 15.57 24.66
C PRO A 129 14.47 15.99 26.14
N THR A 130 13.58 16.91 26.49
CA THR A 130 13.36 17.39 27.87
C THR A 130 12.18 16.70 28.53
N ALA A 131 11.48 15.81 27.83
CA ALA A 131 10.72 14.77 28.49
C ALA A 131 11.65 13.56 28.59
N GLU A 132 11.92 13.09 29.81
CA GLU A 132 12.28 11.68 29.97
C GLU A 132 11.31 10.87 29.11
N LEU A 133 11.82 10.03 28.22
CA LEU A 133 10.93 9.13 27.46
C LEU A 133 10.11 8.39 28.50
N PRO A 134 8.77 8.42 28.41
CA PRO A 134 7.93 7.84 29.45
C PRO A 134 8.30 6.37 29.63
N VAL A 135 8.38 5.93 30.88
CA VAL A 135 8.48 4.51 31.19
C VAL A 135 7.13 3.89 30.80
N LEU A 136 7.12 3.17 29.69
CA LEU A 136 5.93 2.48 29.22
C LEU A 136 5.58 1.35 30.20
N THR A 137 4.35 1.35 30.68
CA THR A 137 3.82 0.23 31.47
C THR A 137 3.31 -0.89 30.55
N GLU A 138 3.17 -2.11 31.08
CA GLU A 138 2.53 -3.21 30.33
C GLU A 138 1.12 -2.82 29.85
N GLN A 139 0.39 -2.05 30.65
CA GLN A 139 -0.94 -1.56 30.30
C GLN A 139 -0.93 -0.56 29.13
N ASP A 140 0.13 0.26 29.00
CA ASP A 140 0.26 1.19 27.89
C ASP A 140 0.50 0.44 26.57
N LEU A 141 1.31 -0.62 26.62
CA LEU A 141 1.56 -1.50 25.47
C LEU A 141 0.30 -2.27 25.06
N GLU A 142 -0.44 -2.83 26.01
CA GLU A 142 -1.70 -3.54 25.75
C GLU A 142 -2.76 -2.61 25.12
N ARG A 143 -2.89 -1.38 25.64
CA ARG A 143 -3.79 -0.37 25.07
C ARG A 143 -3.40 0.03 23.66
N ALA A 144 -2.11 0.20 23.40
CA ALA A 144 -1.61 0.55 22.08
C ALA A 144 -1.84 -0.58 21.06
N ALA A 145 -1.65 -1.84 21.47
CA ALA A 145 -1.84 -3.01 20.62
C ALA A 145 -3.31 -3.28 20.24
N THR A 146 -4.26 -2.78 21.03
CA THR A 146 -5.71 -3.01 20.85
C THR A 146 -6.45 -1.87 20.18
N GLN A 147 -5.75 -0.84 19.71
CA GLN A 147 -6.37 0.29 19.02
C GLN A 147 -7.04 -0.18 17.71
N PRO A 148 -8.34 0.14 17.49
CA PRO A 148 -9.01 -0.23 16.26
C PRO A 148 -8.39 0.50 15.06
N PRO A 149 -8.50 -0.06 13.85
CA PRO A 149 -8.13 0.64 12.63
C PRO A 149 -8.81 2.01 12.56
N PRO A 150 -8.11 3.05 12.06
CA PRO A 150 -8.72 4.35 11.89
C PRO A 150 -9.91 4.27 10.93
N GLU A 151 -11.05 4.84 11.34
CA GLU A 151 -12.21 4.94 10.47
C GLU A 151 -11.93 5.93 9.32
N LEU A 152 -12.33 5.54 8.11
CA LEU A 152 -12.23 6.40 6.94
C LEU A 152 -13.45 7.32 6.89
N ALA A 153 -13.21 8.63 7.05
CA ALA A 153 -14.24 9.66 7.08
C ALA A 153 -15.23 9.55 5.91
N THR A 154 -16.50 9.86 6.16
CA THR A 154 -17.50 9.99 5.09
C THR A 154 -17.17 11.20 4.23
N ILE A 155 -17.23 11.03 2.92
CA ILE A 155 -16.98 12.13 1.99
C ILE A 155 -18.30 12.84 1.71
N GLU A 156 -18.48 14.01 2.32
CA GLU A 156 -19.63 14.89 2.09
C GLU A 156 -19.49 15.67 0.78
N ALA A 157 -19.40 14.95 -0.34
CA ALA A 157 -19.37 15.52 -1.67
C ALA A 157 -20.11 14.61 -2.66
N THR A 158 -20.59 15.18 -3.76
CA THR A 158 -21.12 14.39 -4.87
C THR A 158 -19.96 13.90 -5.72
N PRO A 159 -19.85 12.59 -6.01
CA PRO A 159 -18.81 12.09 -6.90
C PRO A 159 -19.06 12.56 -8.33
N ALA A 160 -17.97 12.86 -9.04
CA ALA A 160 -18.01 13.19 -10.47
C ALA A 160 -18.40 11.97 -11.32
N GLU A 161 -18.05 10.77 -10.85
CA GLU A 161 -18.42 9.50 -11.45
C GLU A 161 -18.57 8.45 -10.35
N SER A 162 -19.56 7.57 -10.47
CA SER A 162 -19.70 6.43 -9.57
C SER A 162 -20.35 5.26 -10.30
N GLY A 163 -20.03 4.05 -9.89
CA GLY A 163 -20.60 2.85 -10.50
C GLY A 163 -20.22 1.58 -9.75
N ASP A 164 -20.48 0.44 -10.40
CA ASP A 164 -20.25 -0.89 -9.83
C ASP A 164 -19.09 -1.59 -10.55
N PHE A 165 -18.27 -2.32 -9.79
CA PHE A 165 -17.12 -3.05 -10.33
C PHE A 165 -17.50 -4.24 -11.23
N HIS A 166 -18.74 -4.70 -11.12
CA HIS A 166 -19.30 -5.69 -12.04
C HIS A 166 -19.47 -5.13 -13.46
N GLU A 167 -19.67 -3.82 -13.61
CA GLU A 167 -19.83 -3.15 -14.92
C GLU A 167 -18.51 -2.63 -15.46
N VAL A 168 -17.69 -2.02 -14.60
CA VAL A 168 -16.40 -1.44 -14.97
C VAL A 168 -15.33 -1.97 -14.03
N SER A 169 -14.40 -2.76 -14.56
CA SER A 169 -13.34 -3.35 -13.74
C SER A 169 -12.43 -2.27 -13.13
N PRO A 170 -11.89 -2.49 -11.91
CA PRO A 170 -10.93 -1.58 -11.30
C PRO A 170 -9.70 -1.33 -12.19
N LEU A 171 -9.23 -2.34 -12.93
CA LEU A 171 -8.16 -2.20 -13.93
C LEU A 171 -8.46 -1.10 -14.97
N ARG A 172 -9.68 -1.09 -15.51
CA ARG A 172 -10.11 -0.10 -16.52
C ARG A 172 -10.21 1.30 -15.91
N ILE A 173 -10.75 1.41 -14.69
CA ILE A 173 -10.85 2.70 -13.97
C ILE A 173 -9.45 3.27 -13.73
N LEU A 174 -8.56 2.48 -13.13
CA LEU A 174 -7.19 2.90 -12.83
C LEU A 174 -6.42 3.27 -14.10
N TYR A 175 -6.50 2.45 -15.16
CA TYR A 175 -5.88 2.76 -16.45
C TYR A 175 -6.40 4.07 -17.04
N ARG A 176 -7.70 4.35 -16.97
CA ARG A 176 -8.28 5.61 -17.44
C ARG A 176 -7.73 6.80 -16.65
N LEU A 177 -7.70 6.72 -15.32
CA LEU A 177 -7.15 7.78 -14.47
C LEU A 177 -5.66 8.04 -14.79
N MET A 178 -4.88 6.97 -14.96
CA MET A 178 -3.47 7.02 -15.33
C MET A 178 -3.25 7.64 -16.72
N SER A 179 -3.99 7.16 -17.72
CA SER A 179 -3.77 7.55 -19.12
C SER A 179 -4.20 8.99 -19.43
N SER A 180 -5.23 9.46 -18.73
CA SER A 180 -5.71 10.84 -18.79
C SER A 180 -5.10 11.78 -17.76
N GLN A 181 -4.12 11.32 -16.97
CA GLN A 181 -3.38 12.13 -15.99
C GLN A 181 -4.31 12.85 -15.00
N GLN A 182 -5.32 12.14 -14.51
CA GLN A 182 -6.32 12.70 -13.59
C GLN A 182 -5.73 12.93 -12.21
N THR A 183 -6.22 13.96 -11.53
CA THR A 183 -5.94 14.25 -10.13
C THR A 183 -7.23 14.22 -9.33
N GLY A 184 -7.23 13.53 -8.19
CA GLY A 184 -8.42 13.38 -7.36
C GLY A 184 -8.38 12.18 -6.43
N LEU A 185 -9.55 11.80 -5.92
CA LEU A 185 -9.73 10.69 -5.00
C LEU A 185 -10.65 9.63 -5.60
N LEU A 186 -10.15 8.41 -5.72
CA LEU A 186 -10.94 7.22 -6.01
C LEU A 186 -11.27 6.50 -4.70
N VAL A 187 -12.55 6.43 -4.37
CA VAL A 187 -13.05 5.61 -3.27
C VAL A 187 -13.59 4.31 -3.81
N THR A 188 -13.15 3.20 -3.21
CA THR A 188 -13.58 1.85 -3.58
C THR A 188 -14.15 1.14 -2.36
N THR A 189 -15.24 0.38 -2.55
CA THR A 189 -15.91 -0.33 -1.46
C THR A 189 -16.38 -1.72 -1.87
N VAL A 190 -16.10 -2.72 -1.03
CA VAL A 190 -16.61 -4.11 -1.16
C VAL A 190 -17.04 -4.59 0.21
N GLY A 191 -18.35 -4.82 0.39
CA GLY A 191 -18.89 -5.17 1.70
C GLY A 191 -18.56 -4.09 2.74
N ALA A 192 -17.82 -4.47 3.79
CA ALA A 192 -17.33 -3.55 4.82
C ALA A 192 -15.95 -2.94 4.50
N ILE A 193 -15.26 -3.42 3.46
CA ILE A 193 -13.94 -2.93 3.08
C ILE A 193 -14.09 -1.63 2.30
N LYS A 194 -13.37 -0.59 2.70
CA LYS A 194 -13.30 0.71 2.04
C LYS A 194 -11.83 1.09 1.85
N LYS A 195 -11.48 1.54 0.64
CA LYS A 195 -10.17 2.11 0.34
C LYS A 195 -10.31 3.47 -0.34
N GLU A 196 -9.39 4.36 0.00
CA GLU A 196 -9.30 5.72 -0.54
C GLU A 196 -7.94 5.85 -1.24
N ILE A 197 -7.98 5.96 -2.57
CA ILE A 197 -6.81 6.04 -3.44
C ILE A 197 -6.71 7.48 -3.94
N TYR A 198 -5.76 8.23 -3.41
CA TYR A 198 -5.44 9.57 -3.90
C TYR A 198 -4.50 9.45 -5.10
N VAL A 199 -4.89 10.09 -6.19
CA VAL A 199 -4.19 10.07 -7.47
C VAL A 199 -3.80 11.49 -7.83
N ARG A 200 -2.56 11.69 -8.28
CA ARG A 200 -2.05 12.95 -8.79
C ARG A 200 -1.40 12.72 -10.16
N ASP A 201 -1.82 13.47 -11.15
CA ASP A 201 -1.34 13.38 -12.54
C ASP A 201 -1.37 11.94 -13.09
N GLY A 202 -2.39 11.18 -12.68
CA GLY A 202 -2.58 9.78 -13.03
C GLY A 202 -1.77 8.78 -12.20
N ILE A 203 -0.95 9.21 -11.25
CA ILE A 203 -0.12 8.34 -10.40
C ILE A 203 -0.74 8.25 -9.00
N PRO A 204 -1.00 7.04 -8.47
CA PRO A 204 -1.40 6.88 -7.07
C PRO A 204 -0.30 7.35 -6.11
N GLU A 205 -0.59 8.35 -5.28
CA GLU A 205 0.36 8.90 -4.28
C GLU A 205 0.11 8.35 -2.88
N TYR A 206 -1.13 7.97 -2.57
CA TYR A 206 -1.50 7.49 -1.25
C TYR A 206 -2.72 6.57 -1.29
N VAL A 207 -2.70 5.52 -0.48
CA VAL A 207 -3.84 4.61 -0.33
C VAL A 207 -4.13 4.36 1.15
N SER A 208 -5.29 4.85 1.58
CA SER A 208 -5.85 4.54 2.88
C SER A 208 -6.80 3.35 2.79
N SER A 209 -6.84 2.52 3.84
CA SER A 209 -7.67 1.32 3.91
C SER A 209 -8.14 1.11 5.33
N ASN A 210 -9.37 0.64 5.50
CA ASN A 210 -9.91 0.25 6.80
C ASN A 210 -9.60 -1.21 7.18
N VAL A 211 -8.86 -1.95 6.35
CA VAL A 211 -8.45 -3.32 6.63
C VAL A 211 -7.26 -3.31 7.59
N ALA A 212 -7.40 -3.94 8.75
CA ALA A 212 -6.37 -3.95 9.80
C ALA A 212 -5.02 -4.49 9.31
N SER A 213 -5.01 -5.58 8.55
CA SER A 213 -3.79 -6.19 8.01
C SER A 213 -3.05 -5.30 7.00
N GLU A 214 -3.71 -4.28 6.46
CA GLU A 214 -3.12 -3.35 5.49
C GLU A 214 -2.58 -2.05 6.13
N LEU A 215 -2.71 -1.91 7.45
CA LEU A 215 -2.10 -0.81 8.19
C LEU A 215 -0.58 -0.98 8.25
N LEU A 216 0.17 0.13 8.25
CA LEU A 216 1.64 0.12 8.25
C LEU A 216 2.24 -0.75 9.35
N GLY A 217 1.73 -0.63 10.58
CA GLY A 217 2.23 -1.43 11.70
C GLY A 217 2.10 -2.93 11.45
N ASN A 218 0.89 -3.39 11.13
CA ASN A 218 0.63 -4.81 10.87
C ASN A 218 1.37 -5.31 9.64
N TRP A 219 1.55 -4.48 8.61
CA TRP A 219 2.36 -4.78 7.44
C TRP A 219 3.84 -4.99 7.80
N LEU A 220 4.41 -4.15 8.66
CA LEU A 220 5.80 -4.30 9.11
C LEU A 220 5.97 -5.59 9.92
N VAL A 221 4.99 -5.94 10.76
CA VAL A 221 5.01 -7.19 11.53
C VAL A 221 4.87 -8.42 10.64
N SER A 222 3.90 -8.42 9.70
CA SER A 222 3.67 -9.57 8.81
C SER A 222 4.85 -9.86 7.89
N ASN A 223 5.67 -8.85 7.60
CA ASN A 223 6.88 -8.98 6.79
C ASN A 223 8.15 -9.22 7.65
N GLY A 224 8.02 -9.42 8.96
CA GLY A 224 9.13 -9.70 9.87
C GLY A 224 10.08 -8.52 10.09
N VAL A 225 9.65 -7.30 9.77
CA VAL A 225 10.45 -6.07 9.93
C VAL A 225 10.39 -5.56 11.36
N LEU A 226 9.24 -5.76 12.02
CA LEU A 226 9.03 -5.49 13.44
C LEU A 226 8.45 -6.72 14.11
N SER A 227 8.77 -6.93 15.37
CA SER A 227 8.01 -7.79 16.26
C SER A 227 6.73 -7.10 16.73
N SER A 228 5.75 -7.88 17.21
CA SER A 228 4.53 -7.32 17.81
C SER A 228 4.83 -6.42 19.03
N GLY A 229 5.88 -6.75 19.79
CA GLY A 229 6.33 -5.94 20.93
C GLY A 229 6.91 -4.59 20.51
N GLU A 230 7.75 -4.58 19.46
CA GLU A 230 8.30 -3.32 18.91
C GLU A 230 7.19 -2.45 18.31
N LEU A 231 6.19 -3.05 17.66
CA LEU A 231 5.01 -2.32 17.18
C LEU A 231 4.23 -1.72 18.34
N ALA A 232 3.95 -2.48 19.40
CA ALA A 232 3.24 -1.97 20.58
C ALA A 232 3.99 -0.80 21.24
N MET A 233 5.31 -0.92 21.37
CA MET A 233 6.18 0.14 21.85
C MET A 233 6.12 1.38 20.94
N ALA A 234 6.25 1.20 19.63
CA ALA A 234 6.19 2.30 18.68
C ALA A 234 4.83 3.03 18.70
N LEU A 235 3.73 2.28 18.78
CA LEU A 235 2.39 2.86 18.90
C LEU A 235 2.23 3.66 20.21
N ALA A 236 2.74 3.14 21.34
CA ALA A 236 2.69 3.84 22.62
C ALA A 236 3.55 5.13 22.64
N MET A 237 4.67 5.14 21.90
CA MET A 237 5.57 6.29 21.79
C MET A 237 5.14 7.31 20.75
N MET A 238 4.18 6.98 19.89
CA MET A 238 3.76 7.79 18.74
C MET A 238 3.41 9.27 19.05
N PRO A 239 2.76 9.60 20.20
CA PRO A 239 2.52 11.00 20.58
C PRO A 239 3.79 11.85 20.73
N HIS A 240 4.94 11.23 21.03
CA HIS A 240 6.22 11.92 21.19
C HIS A 240 6.95 12.17 19.87
N TYR A 241 6.52 11.53 18.78
CA TYR A 241 7.13 11.59 17.45
C TYR A 241 6.17 12.16 16.40
N GLY A 242 5.31 13.10 16.80
CA GLY A 242 4.44 13.82 15.86
C GLY A 242 3.24 13.01 15.35
N GLY A 243 2.90 11.88 16.00
CA GLY A 243 1.67 11.14 15.70
C GLY A 243 1.76 10.20 14.50
N LYS A 244 2.92 10.07 13.84
CA LYS A 244 3.12 9.18 12.69
C LYS A 244 3.94 7.96 13.10
N LEU A 245 3.43 6.77 12.81
CA LEU A 245 4.14 5.53 13.10
C LEU A 245 5.50 5.47 12.38
N GLY A 246 5.57 5.94 11.12
CA GLY A 246 6.82 5.99 10.35
C GLY A 246 7.93 6.78 11.07
N ASP A 247 7.63 8.02 11.47
CA ASP A 247 8.58 8.86 12.20
C ASP A 247 8.96 8.26 13.55
N THR A 248 8.00 7.58 14.19
CA THR A 248 8.23 6.94 15.49
C THR A 248 9.21 5.78 15.39
N VAL A 249 9.05 4.89 14.41
CA VAL A 249 9.96 3.73 14.24
C VAL A 249 11.36 4.18 13.84
N VAL A 250 11.49 5.29 13.12
CA VAL A 250 12.80 5.91 12.83
C VAL A 250 13.39 6.56 14.08
N GLY A 251 12.58 7.33 14.81
CA GLY A 251 13.02 8.01 16.02
C GLY A 251 13.44 7.05 17.13
N LEU A 252 12.84 5.86 17.19
CA LEU A 252 13.23 4.76 18.08
C LEU A 252 14.42 3.93 17.56
N GLY A 253 14.94 4.22 16.37
CA GLY A 253 16.05 3.48 15.76
C GLY A 253 15.70 2.08 15.29
N LEU A 254 14.41 1.74 15.17
CA LEU A 254 13.95 0.42 14.72
C LEU A 254 14.08 0.25 13.20
N LEU A 255 13.93 1.34 12.44
CA LEU A 255 14.07 1.35 10.98
C LEU A 255 14.82 2.61 10.52
N LYS A 256 15.51 2.51 9.39
CA LYS A 256 16.03 3.68 8.67
C LYS A 256 14.91 4.36 7.85
N PRO A 257 14.98 5.68 7.60
CA PRO A 257 13.98 6.40 6.79
C PRO A 257 13.72 5.75 5.42
N LEU A 258 14.79 5.34 4.73
CA LEU A 258 14.67 4.70 3.42
C LEU A 258 13.97 3.33 3.50
N GLU A 259 14.13 2.60 4.60
CA GLU A 259 13.43 1.32 4.79
C GLU A 259 11.93 1.55 4.97
N VAL A 260 11.55 2.54 5.79
CA VAL A 260 10.14 2.95 5.94
C VAL A 260 9.54 3.32 4.59
N PHE A 261 10.23 4.13 3.78
CA PHE A 261 9.78 4.53 2.45
C PHE A 261 9.58 3.32 1.51
N ARG A 262 10.52 2.37 1.50
CA ARG A 262 10.40 1.13 0.70
C ARG A 262 9.20 0.29 1.15
N HIS A 263 8.96 0.16 2.46
CA HIS A 263 7.80 -0.57 2.97
C HIS A 263 6.48 0.12 2.67
N LEU A 264 6.42 1.45 2.76
CA LEU A 264 5.26 2.25 2.36
C LEU A 264 4.93 2.05 0.88
N THR A 265 5.93 2.16 0.01
CA THR A 265 5.76 1.96 -1.45
C THR A 265 5.23 0.56 -1.76
N ARG A 266 5.83 -0.48 -1.15
CA ARG A 266 5.36 -1.87 -1.30
C ARG A 266 3.94 -2.07 -0.77
N GLN A 267 3.61 -1.47 0.37
CA GLN A 267 2.27 -1.57 0.94
C GLN A 267 1.23 -0.92 0.02
N VAL A 268 1.50 0.29 -0.48
CA VAL A 268 0.59 0.99 -1.41
C VAL A 268 0.42 0.20 -2.69
N ARG A 269 1.52 -0.32 -3.26
CA ARG A 269 1.47 -1.24 -4.40
C ARG A 269 0.56 -2.43 -4.13
N GLN A 270 0.70 -3.08 -2.98
CA GLN A 270 -0.10 -4.25 -2.63
C GLN A 270 -1.60 -3.91 -2.50
N LYS A 271 -1.94 -2.76 -1.90
CA LYS A 271 -3.32 -2.29 -1.78
C LYS A 271 -3.96 -2.04 -3.15
N LEU A 272 -3.20 -1.51 -4.11
CA LEU A 272 -3.68 -1.27 -5.47
C LEU A 272 -3.87 -2.57 -6.25
N ILE A 273 -2.94 -3.53 -6.10
CA ILE A 273 -3.06 -4.87 -6.68
C ILE A 273 -4.31 -5.56 -6.14
N ASP A 274 -4.55 -5.50 -4.83
CA ASP A 274 -5.76 -6.06 -4.20
C ASP A 274 -7.03 -5.47 -4.83
N VAL A 275 -7.12 -4.14 -4.96
CA VAL A 275 -8.27 -3.48 -5.62
C VAL A 275 -8.46 -3.97 -7.05
N CYS A 276 -7.40 -4.27 -7.81
CA CYS A 276 -7.51 -4.80 -9.16
C CYS A 276 -8.22 -6.17 -9.22
N THR A 277 -8.21 -6.94 -8.12
CA THR A 277 -8.83 -8.27 -8.04
C THR A 277 -10.33 -8.24 -7.77
N TRP A 278 -10.89 -7.08 -7.43
CA TRP A 278 -12.29 -6.95 -7.04
C TRP A 278 -13.22 -7.03 -8.25
N SER A 279 -14.08 -8.06 -8.27
CA SER A 279 -15.07 -8.30 -9.33
C SER A 279 -16.47 -7.78 -9.00
N ASN A 280 -16.70 -7.37 -7.75
CA ASN A 280 -17.95 -6.81 -7.24
C ASN A 280 -17.61 -5.61 -6.34
N GLY A 281 -18.63 -4.81 -5.98
CA GLY A 281 -18.48 -3.61 -5.17
C GLY A 281 -18.71 -2.33 -5.97
N ARG A 282 -18.38 -1.19 -5.35
CA ARG A 282 -18.67 0.14 -5.90
C ARG A 282 -17.42 1.00 -5.92
N TYR A 283 -17.41 1.94 -6.85
CA TYR A 283 -16.45 3.03 -6.86
C TYR A 283 -17.14 4.40 -6.92
N ALA A 284 -16.43 5.40 -6.43
CA ALA A 284 -16.78 6.81 -6.52
C ALA A 284 -15.52 7.63 -6.78
N TRP A 285 -15.51 8.39 -7.86
CA TRP A 285 -14.42 9.30 -8.24
C TRP A 285 -14.77 10.74 -7.87
N TYR A 286 -13.88 11.38 -7.14
CA TYR A 286 -13.97 12.78 -6.74
C TYR A 286 -12.82 13.56 -7.40
N ALA A 287 -13.11 14.18 -8.53
CA ALA A 287 -12.13 14.97 -9.28
C ALA A 287 -11.59 16.13 -8.45
N GLU A 288 -10.31 16.48 -8.64
CA GLU A 288 -9.60 17.59 -8.00
C GLU A 288 -9.53 17.54 -6.46
N ARG A 289 -9.98 16.42 -5.85
CA ARG A 289 -9.84 16.21 -4.41
C ARG A 289 -8.40 15.84 -4.07
N GLN A 290 -7.71 16.79 -3.47
CA GLN A 290 -6.32 16.60 -3.03
C GLN A 290 -6.24 15.73 -1.78
N ASN A 291 -5.10 15.07 -1.62
CA ASN A 291 -4.78 14.38 -0.39
C ASN A 291 -4.61 15.40 0.75
N PRO A 292 -5.40 15.30 1.84
CA PRO A 292 -5.23 16.19 2.99
C PRO A 292 -3.94 15.90 3.76
N ARG A 293 -3.33 14.74 3.53
CA ARG A 293 -2.01 14.39 4.07
C ARG A 293 -0.95 14.80 3.07
N GLU A 294 0.12 15.42 3.57
CA GLU A 294 1.37 15.51 2.81
C GLU A 294 1.84 14.08 2.53
N ALA A 295 1.63 13.62 1.30
CA ALA A 295 2.10 12.33 0.82
C ALA A 295 3.32 12.55 -0.08
N PHE A 296 4.33 11.72 0.12
CA PHE A 296 5.48 11.71 -0.76
C PHE A 296 5.11 11.15 -2.11
N PRO A 297 5.72 11.66 -3.19
CA PRO A 297 5.70 10.96 -4.46
C PRO A 297 6.34 9.59 -4.26
N LEU A 298 5.52 8.55 -4.31
CA LEU A 298 6.00 7.18 -4.32
C LEU A 298 6.64 6.93 -5.69
N ASP A 299 7.80 6.29 -5.71
CA ASP A 299 8.42 5.81 -6.95
C ASP A 299 7.69 4.54 -7.43
N LEU A 300 6.39 4.69 -7.71
CA LEU A 300 5.48 3.63 -8.08
C LEU A 300 5.30 3.64 -9.60
N ASN A 301 5.70 2.55 -10.26
CA ASN A 301 5.32 2.34 -11.65
C ASN A 301 3.84 1.93 -11.73
N ALA A 302 2.97 2.92 -11.96
CA ALA A 302 1.52 2.73 -12.07
C ALA A 302 1.09 1.65 -13.09
N PHE A 303 1.81 1.51 -14.21
CA PHE A 303 1.51 0.48 -15.23
C PHE A 303 1.93 -0.92 -14.79
N GLU A 304 3.07 -1.04 -14.11
CA GLU A 304 3.49 -2.30 -13.49
C GLU A 304 2.45 -2.79 -12.49
N VAL A 305 1.89 -1.88 -11.67
CA VAL A 305 0.80 -2.22 -10.74
C VAL A 305 -0.43 -2.78 -11.45
N LEU A 306 -0.81 -2.23 -12.61
CA LEU A 306 -1.90 -2.81 -13.42
C LEU A 306 -1.54 -4.18 -13.97
N GLY A 307 -0.30 -4.37 -14.42
CA GLY A 307 0.21 -5.66 -14.87
C GLY A 307 0.14 -6.71 -13.77
N ALA A 308 0.68 -6.40 -12.59
CA ALA A 308 0.62 -7.25 -11.40
C ALA A 308 -0.82 -7.50 -10.93
N GLY A 309 -1.68 -6.47 -10.97
CA GLY A 309 -3.11 -6.56 -10.66
C GLY A 309 -3.85 -7.53 -11.58
N ALA A 310 -3.57 -7.50 -12.89
CA ALA A 310 -4.12 -8.46 -13.83
C ALA A 310 -3.61 -9.88 -13.58
N MET A 311 -2.33 -10.04 -13.22
CA MET A 311 -1.76 -11.34 -12.86
C MET A 311 -2.37 -11.91 -11.57
N ALA A 312 -2.82 -11.05 -10.66
CA ALA A 312 -3.47 -11.43 -9.40
C ALA A 312 -4.98 -11.70 -9.53
N LEU A 313 -5.58 -11.54 -10.72
CA LEU A 313 -7.02 -11.79 -10.90
C LEU A 313 -7.38 -13.24 -10.51
N PRO A 314 -8.52 -13.47 -9.82
CA PRO A 314 -8.99 -14.82 -9.51
C PRO A 314 -9.33 -15.62 -10.77
N ASP A 315 -9.10 -16.94 -10.73
CA ASP A 315 -9.37 -17.85 -11.86
C ASP A 315 -10.82 -17.77 -12.34
N ASP A 316 -11.79 -17.71 -11.42
CA ASP A 316 -13.20 -17.58 -11.77
C ASP A 316 -13.51 -16.28 -12.52
N THR A 317 -12.79 -15.19 -12.20
CA THR A 317 -12.98 -13.89 -12.87
C THR A 317 -12.51 -13.95 -14.31
N VAL A 318 -11.32 -14.52 -14.53
CA VAL A 318 -10.75 -14.65 -15.89
C VAL A 318 -11.51 -15.71 -16.70
N ALA A 319 -11.98 -16.79 -16.07
CA ALA A 319 -12.85 -17.78 -16.69
C ALA A 319 -14.18 -17.17 -17.12
N ALA A 320 -14.82 -16.34 -16.30
CA ALA A 320 -16.06 -15.64 -16.66
C ALA A 320 -15.85 -14.68 -17.85
N TRP A 321 -14.74 -13.94 -17.87
CA TRP A 321 -14.36 -13.12 -19.02
C TRP A 321 -14.17 -13.98 -20.28
N PHE A 322 -13.45 -15.11 -20.16
CA PHE A 322 -13.25 -16.04 -21.27
C PHE A 322 -14.58 -16.55 -21.82
N GLN A 323 -15.51 -17.00 -20.97
CA GLN A 323 -16.80 -17.52 -21.43
C GLN A 323 -17.61 -16.47 -22.19
N ARG A 324 -17.54 -15.20 -21.76
CA ARG A 324 -18.19 -14.08 -22.44
C ARG A 324 -17.58 -13.79 -23.81
N HIS A 325 -16.25 -13.90 -23.93
CA HIS A 325 -15.50 -13.47 -25.11
C HIS A 325 -14.92 -14.61 -25.96
N ARG A 326 -15.26 -15.88 -25.68
CA ARG A 326 -14.60 -17.04 -26.31
C ARG A 326 -14.66 -17.04 -27.83
N ALA A 327 -15.78 -16.58 -28.40
CA ALA A 327 -16.04 -16.53 -29.84
C ALA A 327 -15.68 -15.17 -30.46
N ASP A 328 -15.31 -14.20 -29.63
CA ASP A 328 -15.00 -12.84 -30.07
C ASP A 328 -13.60 -12.78 -30.68
N HIS A 329 -13.44 -11.86 -31.61
CA HIS A 329 -12.18 -11.62 -32.30
C HIS A 329 -11.58 -10.32 -31.77
N PHE A 330 -10.35 -10.39 -31.26
CA PHE A 330 -9.67 -9.21 -30.72
C PHE A 330 -8.54 -8.77 -31.64
N LYS A 331 -8.45 -7.47 -31.85
CA LYS A 331 -7.37 -6.83 -32.61
C LYS A 331 -6.65 -5.80 -31.76
N ALA A 332 -5.33 -5.79 -31.81
CA ALA A 332 -4.52 -4.80 -31.14
C ALA A 332 -4.80 -3.37 -31.61
N THR A 333 -4.89 -2.45 -30.65
CA THR A 333 -5.08 -1.02 -30.85
C THR A 333 -3.72 -0.33 -30.83
N LYS A 334 -3.24 0.13 -31.99
CA LYS A 334 -1.96 0.85 -32.13
C LYS A 334 -2.06 2.36 -31.84
N ALA A 335 -3.27 2.86 -31.59
CA ALA A 335 -3.53 4.27 -31.33
C ALA A 335 -3.36 4.66 -29.86
N GLY A 336 -3.07 3.70 -28.98
CA GLY A 336 -2.89 3.96 -27.55
C GLY A 336 -1.68 4.86 -27.27
N LYS A 337 -1.81 5.73 -26.25
CA LYS A 337 -0.71 6.59 -25.76
C LYS A 337 0.45 5.78 -25.18
N PHE A 338 0.19 4.56 -24.73
CA PHE A 338 1.15 3.66 -24.08
C PHE A 338 1.12 2.29 -24.74
N GLY A 339 2.26 1.63 -24.85
CA GLY A 339 2.35 0.26 -25.33
C GLY A 339 2.37 -0.77 -24.18
N PRO A 340 2.17 -2.07 -24.50
CA PRO A 340 2.14 -3.15 -23.51
C PRO A 340 3.46 -3.37 -22.75
N GLU A 341 4.59 -2.86 -23.22
CA GLU A 341 5.88 -2.97 -22.52
C GLU A 341 5.87 -2.31 -21.13
N ARG A 342 5.02 -1.31 -20.91
CA ARG A 342 4.95 -0.57 -19.64
C ARG A 342 4.40 -1.39 -18.47
N PHE A 343 3.66 -2.44 -18.76
CA PHE A 343 3.05 -3.30 -17.74
C PHE A 343 4.04 -4.32 -17.17
N GLU A 344 5.27 -4.39 -17.70
CA GLU A 344 6.37 -5.25 -17.22
C GLU A 344 6.04 -6.75 -17.19
N LEU A 345 5.13 -7.19 -18.06
CA LEU A 345 4.73 -8.60 -18.17
C LEU A 345 5.45 -9.31 -19.31
N THR A 346 6.22 -10.35 -18.98
CA THR A 346 6.90 -11.21 -19.96
C THR A 346 5.88 -11.83 -20.92
N GLY A 347 6.10 -11.68 -22.23
CA GLY A 347 5.23 -12.24 -23.28
C GLY A 347 4.03 -11.37 -23.66
N LEU A 348 3.71 -10.31 -22.90
CA LEU A 348 2.57 -9.45 -23.20
C LEU A 348 2.69 -8.74 -24.56
N ARG A 349 3.90 -8.26 -24.90
CA ARG A 349 4.17 -7.67 -26.22
C ARG A 349 3.88 -8.66 -27.35
N ALA A 350 4.38 -9.89 -27.22
CA ALA A 350 4.22 -10.91 -28.25
C ALA A 350 2.75 -11.30 -28.42
N LEU A 351 2.00 -11.41 -27.32
CA LEU A 351 0.56 -11.60 -27.35
C LEU A 351 -0.15 -10.44 -28.06
N TYR A 352 0.15 -9.20 -27.66
CA TYR A 352 -0.41 -7.99 -28.27
C TYR A 352 -0.17 -7.95 -29.78
N ASP A 353 1.06 -8.18 -30.24
CA ASP A 353 1.39 -8.17 -31.67
C ASP A 353 0.69 -9.30 -32.46
N GLY A 354 0.36 -10.41 -31.77
CA GLY A 354 -0.37 -11.54 -32.33
C GLY A 354 -1.89 -11.34 -32.43
N LEU A 355 -2.46 -10.30 -31.80
CA LEU A 355 -3.90 -9.98 -31.88
C LEU A 355 -4.22 -9.30 -33.21
N ASP A 356 -4.42 -10.09 -34.25
CA ASP A 356 -4.72 -9.64 -35.62
C ASP A 356 -6.22 -9.52 -35.94
N GLY A 357 -7.09 -10.02 -35.06
CA GLY A 357 -8.54 -10.07 -35.24
C GLY A 357 -9.03 -11.18 -36.18
N ARG A 358 -8.17 -12.13 -36.57
CA ARG A 358 -8.54 -13.20 -37.52
C ARG A 358 -9.08 -14.45 -36.85
N HIS A 359 -8.61 -14.76 -35.64
CA HIS A 359 -9.00 -15.94 -34.90
C HIS A 359 -9.74 -15.56 -33.61
N PRO A 360 -10.75 -16.33 -33.19
CA PRO A 360 -11.41 -16.10 -31.92
C PRO A 360 -10.49 -16.43 -30.74
N ILE A 361 -10.80 -15.88 -29.56
CA ILE A 361 -10.02 -16.10 -28.33
C ILE A 361 -9.87 -17.60 -28.01
N GLU A 362 -10.91 -18.41 -28.21
CA GLU A 362 -10.84 -19.85 -27.96
C GLU A 362 -9.78 -20.57 -28.81
N HIS A 363 -9.59 -20.14 -30.06
CA HIS A 363 -8.54 -20.69 -30.92
C HIS A 363 -7.15 -20.26 -30.47
N LEU A 364 -6.99 -19.01 -30.01
CA LEU A 364 -5.72 -18.51 -29.48
C LEU A 364 -5.31 -19.30 -28.23
N LEU A 365 -6.23 -19.49 -27.29
CA LEU A 365 -5.96 -20.21 -26.05
C LEU A 365 -5.77 -21.71 -26.27
N GLY A 366 -6.37 -22.29 -27.31
CA GLY A 366 -6.18 -23.70 -27.68
C GLY A 366 -4.75 -24.06 -28.13
N ARG A 367 -3.86 -23.07 -28.30
CA ARG A 367 -2.43 -23.28 -28.60
C ARG A 367 -1.61 -23.66 -27.36
N TYR A 368 -2.12 -23.40 -26.17
CA TYR A 368 -1.45 -23.65 -24.91
C TYR A 368 -1.98 -24.95 -24.32
N THR A 369 -1.09 -25.94 -24.19
CA THR A 369 -1.40 -27.22 -23.53
C THR A 369 -1.16 -27.18 -22.03
N ASP A 370 -0.29 -26.27 -21.59
CA ASP A 370 -0.02 -26.01 -20.18
C ASP A 370 -1.08 -25.07 -19.60
N GLU A 371 -1.70 -25.47 -18.49
CA GLU A 371 -2.82 -24.72 -17.90
C GLU A 371 -2.33 -23.43 -17.25
N ASP A 372 -1.15 -23.41 -16.64
CA ASP A 372 -0.58 -22.20 -16.03
C ASP A 372 -0.26 -21.15 -17.10
N GLU A 373 0.37 -21.53 -18.21
CA GLU A 373 0.62 -20.65 -19.34
C GLU A 373 -0.68 -20.15 -19.99
N ARG A 374 -1.69 -21.03 -20.10
CA ARG A 374 -3.02 -20.68 -20.62
C ARG A 374 -3.71 -19.65 -19.72
N GLN A 375 -3.69 -19.85 -18.41
CA GLN A 375 -4.28 -18.94 -17.41
C GLN A 375 -3.55 -17.60 -17.36
N ARG A 376 -2.21 -17.61 -17.45
CA ARG A 376 -1.39 -16.40 -17.57
C ARG A 376 -1.72 -15.62 -18.84
N THR A 377 -1.87 -16.31 -19.97
CA THR A 377 -2.28 -15.70 -21.25
C THR A 377 -3.67 -15.09 -21.16
N LEU A 378 -4.60 -15.76 -20.51
CA LEU A 378 -5.96 -15.26 -20.32
C LEU A 378 -5.98 -13.97 -19.47
N ARG A 379 -5.22 -13.92 -18.36
CA ARG A 379 -5.05 -12.70 -17.57
C ARG A 379 -4.44 -11.54 -18.37
N MET A 380 -3.48 -11.83 -19.25
CA MET A 380 -2.92 -10.83 -20.16
C MET A 380 -3.96 -10.33 -21.18
N LEU A 381 -4.85 -11.19 -21.70
CA LEU A 381 -5.95 -10.76 -22.56
C LEU A 381 -6.93 -9.82 -21.83
N VAL A 382 -7.29 -10.15 -20.59
CA VAL A 382 -8.13 -9.29 -19.74
C VAL A 382 -7.48 -7.92 -19.53
N LEU A 383 -6.17 -7.89 -19.28
CA LEU A 383 -5.43 -6.62 -19.16
C LEU A 383 -5.48 -5.79 -20.44
N LEU A 384 -5.23 -6.41 -21.59
CA LEU A 384 -5.22 -5.72 -22.89
C LEU A 384 -6.60 -5.14 -23.23
N ASP A 385 -7.67 -5.87 -22.94
CA ASP A 385 -9.05 -5.39 -23.09
C ASP A 385 -9.37 -4.25 -22.10
N ALA A 386 -9.07 -4.45 -20.80
CA ALA A 386 -9.33 -3.45 -19.76
C ALA A 386 -8.60 -2.13 -20.03
N CYS A 387 -7.38 -2.18 -20.56
CA CYS A 387 -6.54 -1.03 -20.88
C CYS A 387 -6.68 -0.52 -22.32
N GLU A 388 -7.73 -0.95 -23.05
CA GLU A 388 -8.03 -0.49 -24.42
C GLU A 388 -6.89 -0.73 -25.45
N LEU A 389 -5.96 -1.62 -25.12
CA LEU A 389 -4.87 -2.04 -25.99
C LEU A 389 -5.30 -3.10 -26.99
N ALA A 390 -6.42 -3.78 -26.74
CA ALA A 390 -7.09 -4.62 -27.70
C ALA A 390 -8.57 -4.27 -27.72
N ARG A 391 -9.19 -4.39 -28.89
CA ARG A 391 -10.64 -4.21 -29.04
C ARG A 391 -11.26 -5.37 -29.78
N GLN A 392 -12.49 -5.69 -29.42
CA GLN A 392 -13.32 -6.59 -30.21
C GLN A 392 -13.53 -5.99 -31.61
N VAL A 393 -13.45 -6.84 -32.62
CA VAL A 393 -13.77 -6.52 -34.00
C VAL A 393 -14.84 -7.50 -34.49
N ASP A 394 -15.80 -7.00 -35.26
CA ASP A 394 -16.78 -7.87 -35.89
C ASP A 394 -16.07 -8.80 -36.87
N HIS A 395 -16.37 -10.09 -36.80
CA HIS A 395 -16.05 -11.03 -37.87
C HIS A 395 -17.01 -10.81 -39.05
N ALA A 396 -17.09 -9.57 -39.52
CA ALA A 396 -17.58 -9.27 -40.85
C ALA A 396 -16.35 -9.24 -41.74
N GLY A 397 -16.14 -10.30 -42.52
CA GLY A 397 -15.35 -10.19 -43.73
C GLY A 397 -16.02 -9.18 -44.66
N ARG A 398 -15.74 -7.89 -44.46
CA ARG A 398 -15.83 -6.78 -45.41
C ARG A 398 -15.27 -5.49 -44.84
#